data_AF-A0A9D8PW81-F1
#
_entry.id   AF-A0A9D8PW81-F1
#
_cell.length_a   1.000
_cell.length_b   1.000
_cell.length_c   1.000
_cell.angle_alpha   90.00
_cell.angle_beta   90.00
_cell.angle_gamma   90.00
#
_symmetry.space_group_name_H-M   'P 1'
#
loop_
_entity.id
_entity.type
_entity.pdbx_description
1 polymer ?
#
loop_
_entity_poly.entity_id
_entity_poly.type
_entity_poly.pdbx_seq_one_letter_code
_entity_poly.pdbx_strand_id
1 'polypeptide(L)'
;VLHLFTASSWVACCFQNNRRMSRAGLLRLGRGLYPFLQQELFLPWTEDEFAARIEQTINVFVREGLLQQVGEDEGGMLARSTGQTDEVFRLRAIGHSLQQAFERYYIAISVLVKNGPGVLGAAELESLCQQAAQRLSLLYAPAAPEFFDKTLFRGFIQKMRELRLVWPDENSKLLFDERLDAWAKDAKFILGRELRHTIERVSPEAVKPEEPVAK
;
A
#
# COMPACT_ATOMS: atom_id res chain seq x y z
N VAL A 1 19.58 5.17 -2.65
CA VAL A 1 19.18 5.41 -4.08
C VAL A 1 17.65 5.43 -4.25
N LEU A 2 16.89 4.57 -3.58
CA LEU A 2 15.41 4.49 -3.68
C LEU A 2 14.68 5.83 -3.44
N HIS A 3 15.17 6.70 -2.54
CA HIS A 3 14.52 7.99 -2.28
C HIS A 3 14.28 8.81 -3.55
N LEU A 4 15.25 8.85 -4.48
CA LEU A 4 15.17 9.62 -5.72
C LEU A 4 14.01 9.17 -6.63
N PHE A 5 13.59 7.91 -6.51
CA PHE A 5 12.55 7.32 -7.34
C PHE A 5 11.21 7.19 -6.62
N THR A 6 11.09 7.55 -5.33
CA THR A 6 9.84 7.33 -4.58
C THR A 6 8.64 8.06 -5.22
N ALA A 7 8.79 9.33 -5.61
CA ALA A 7 7.71 10.08 -6.24
C ALA A 7 7.35 9.52 -7.63
N SER A 8 8.35 9.16 -8.45
CA SER A 8 8.11 8.58 -9.78
C SER A 8 7.50 7.20 -9.71
N SER A 9 7.98 6.34 -8.80
CA SER A 9 7.39 5.04 -8.54
C SER A 9 5.97 5.16 -7.99
N TRP A 10 5.69 6.12 -7.09
CA TRP A 10 4.34 6.39 -6.60
C TRP A 10 3.36 6.72 -7.73
N VAL A 11 3.71 7.71 -8.56
CA VAL A 11 2.88 8.11 -9.71
C VAL A 11 2.66 6.92 -10.63
N ALA A 12 3.74 6.22 -10.98
CA ALA A 12 3.67 5.07 -11.88
C ALA A 12 2.79 3.94 -11.33
N CYS A 13 2.92 3.57 -10.05
CA CYS A 13 2.09 2.57 -9.37
C CYS A 13 0.59 2.89 -9.49
N CYS A 14 0.20 4.14 -9.28
CA CYS A 14 -1.20 4.55 -9.39
C CYS A 14 -1.78 4.32 -10.79
N PHE A 15 -0.96 4.41 -11.84
CA PHE A 15 -1.39 4.15 -13.21
C PHE A 15 -1.19 2.70 -13.68
N GLN A 16 -0.54 1.83 -12.90
CA GLN A 16 -0.45 0.40 -13.28
C GLN A 16 -1.85 -0.23 -13.32
N ASN A 17 -2.62 0.00 -12.25
CA ASN A 17 -3.93 -0.61 -12.04
C ASN A 17 -5.10 0.33 -12.35
N ASN A 18 -4.88 1.65 -12.41
CA ASN A 18 -5.88 2.61 -12.87
C ASN A 18 -5.52 3.17 -14.24
N ARG A 19 -6.51 3.26 -15.14
CA ARG A 19 -6.30 3.91 -16.44
C ARG A 19 -6.32 5.42 -16.34
N ARG A 20 -7.10 5.96 -15.40
CA ARG A 20 -7.31 7.39 -15.18
C ARG A 20 -7.38 7.70 -13.71
N MET A 21 -6.86 8.86 -13.33
CA MET A 21 -6.90 9.36 -11.95
C MET A 21 -6.81 10.88 -11.97
N SER A 22 -7.48 11.57 -11.04
CA SER A 22 -7.33 13.01 -10.91
C SER A 22 -5.99 13.37 -10.27
N ARG A 23 -5.43 14.50 -10.69
CA ARG A 23 -4.19 15.05 -10.11
C ARG A 23 -4.32 15.24 -8.60
N ALA A 24 -5.44 15.83 -8.16
CA ALA A 24 -5.74 16.02 -6.74
C ALA A 24 -5.83 14.70 -5.96
N GLY A 25 -6.42 13.65 -6.56
CA GLY A 25 -6.49 12.32 -5.96
C GLY A 25 -5.10 11.73 -5.75
N LEU A 26 -4.22 11.85 -6.74
CA LEU A 26 -2.86 11.35 -6.69
C LEU A 26 -2.01 11.99 -5.57
N LEU A 27 -2.20 13.30 -5.36
CA LEU A 27 -1.55 14.05 -4.27
C LEU A 27 -2.12 13.69 -2.91
N ARG A 28 -3.45 13.58 -2.79
CA ARG A 28 -4.13 13.21 -1.54
C ARG A 28 -3.71 11.82 -1.08
N LEU A 29 -3.76 10.83 -1.97
CA LEU A 29 -3.33 9.47 -1.66
C LEU A 29 -1.83 9.42 -1.34
N GLY A 30 -1.03 10.18 -2.09
CA GLY A 30 0.42 10.28 -1.86
C GLY A 30 0.74 10.80 -0.47
N ARG A 31 0.08 11.86 -0.01
CA ARG A 31 0.22 12.39 1.36
C ARG A 31 -0.20 11.36 2.41
N GLY A 32 -1.34 10.70 2.23
CA GLY A 32 -1.82 9.70 3.20
C GLY A 32 -0.91 8.48 3.35
N LEU A 33 -0.19 8.10 2.30
CA LEU A 33 0.76 6.97 2.33
C LEU A 33 2.19 7.36 2.66
N TYR A 34 2.53 8.65 2.50
CA TYR A 34 3.90 9.11 2.69
C TYR A 34 4.50 8.77 4.05
N PRO A 35 3.80 8.89 5.20
CA PRO A 35 4.40 8.58 6.49
C PRO A 35 4.92 7.14 6.62
N PHE A 36 4.30 6.18 5.93
CA PHE A 36 4.74 4.78 5.92
C PHE A 36 6.01 4.62 5.08
N LEU A 37 5.99 5.17 3.86
CA LEU A 37 7.15 5.18 2.97
C LEU A 37 8.32 5.95 3.59
N GLN A 38 8.05 7.04 4.29
CA GLN A 38 9.05 7.87 4.95
C GLN A 38 9.79 7.08 6.04
N GLN A 39 9.05 6.34 6.86
CA GLN A 39 9.66 5.50 7.89
C GLN A 39 10.42 4.32 7.31
N GLU A 40 9.83 3.61 6.33
CA GLU A 40 10.43 2.40 5.76
C GLU A 40 11.66 2.70 4.91
N LEU A 41 11.59 3.76 4.11
CA LEU A 41 12.64 4.16 3.19
C LEU A 41 13.49 5.30 3.76
N PHE A 42 13.36 5.69 5.04
CA PHE A 42 14.09 6.79 5.67
C PHE A 42 14.11 8.08 4.83
N LEU A 43 12.94 8.50 4.33
CA LEU A 43 12.86 9.66 3.43
C LEU A 43 13.01 10.96 4.22
N PRO A 44 13.79 11.93 3.73
CA PRO A 44 14.13 13.13 4.49
C PRO A 44 13.12 14.29 4.33
N TRP A 45 12.03 14.09 3.60
CA TRP A 45 11.11 15.16 3.22
C TRP A 45 9.92 15.24 4.18
N THR A 46 9.29 16.40 4.18
CA THR A 46 7.93 16.58 4.71
C THR A 46 6.89 16.07 3.72
N GLU A 47 5.64 15.89 4.19
CA GLU A 47 4.52 15.50 3.33
C GLU A 47 4.28 16.50 2.17
N ASP A 48 4.46 17.80 2.43
CA ASP A 48 4.30 18.84 1.41
C ASP A 48 5.44 18.85 0.40
N GLU A 49 6.67 18.61 0.84
CA GLU A 49 7.81 18.43 -0.04
C GLU A 49 7.67 17.17 -0.91
N PHE A 50 7.05 16.11 -0.38
CA PHE A 50 6.72 14.93 -1.16
C PHE A 50 5.61 15.21 -2.18
N ALA A 51 4.56 15.92 -1.78
CA ALA A 51 3.50 16.35 -2.69
C ALA A 51 4.05 17.24 -3.83
N ALA A 52 4.96 18.17 -3.54
CA ALA A 52 5.63 18.98 -4.55
C ALA A 52 6.46 18.14 -5.54
N ARG A 53 7.10 17.07 -5.05
CA ARG A 53 7.84 16.11 -5.91
C ARG A 53 6.91 15.28 -6.79
N ILE A 54 5.75 14.86 -6.27
CA ILE A 54 4.70 14.22 -7.06
C ILE A 54 4.28 15.17 -8.19
N GLU A 55 4.07 16.46 -7.90
CA GLU A 55 3.69 17.44 -8.92
C GLU A 55 4.72 17.58 -10.04
N GLN A 56 5.99 17.73 -9.66
CA GLN A 56 7.10 17.80 -10.63
C GLN A 56 7.18 16.52 -11.47
N THR A 57 7.00 15.36 -10.84
CA THR A 57 6.99 14.06 -11.51
C THR A 57 5.86 13.95 -12.53
N ILE A 58 4.64 14.38 -12.18
CA ILE A 58 3.49 14.39 -13.09
C ILE A 58 3.82 15.22 -14.34
N ASN A 59 4.38 16.42 -14.14
CA ASN A 59 4.74 17.29 -15.26
C ASN A 59 5.77 16.63 -16.20
N VAL A 60 6.77 15.94 -15.63
CA VAL A 60 7.73 15.16 -16.42
C VAL A 60 7.04 14.02 -17.15
N PHE A 61 6.20 13.23 -16.48
CA PHE A 61 5.51 12.10 -17.12
C PHE A 61 4.60 12.54 -18.27
N VAL A 62 3.94 13.70 -18.14
CA VAL A 62 3.15 14.28 -19.22
C VAL A 62 4.05 14.74 -20.37
N ARG A 63 5.14 15.46 -20.08
CA ARG A 63 6.08 15.93 -21.09
C ARG A 63 6.73 14.78 -21.87
N GLU A 64 7.08 13.69 -21.19
CA GLU A 64 7.69 12.49 -21.78
C GLU A 64 6.65 11.53 -22.41
N GLY A 65 5.37 11.90 -22.43
CA GLY A 65 4.29 11.12 -23.04
C GLY A 65 3.89 9.85 -22.28
N LEU A 66 4.38 9.65 -21.05
CA LEU A 66 3.97 8.53 -20.18
C LEU A 66 2.53 8.69 -19.69
N LEU A 67 2.11 9.94 -19.45
CA LEU A 67 0.74 10.32 -19.08
C LEU A 67 0.21 11.39 -20.03
N GLN A 68 -1.11 11.49 -20.11
CA GLN A 68 -1.83 12.48 -20.89
C GLN A 68 -2.82 13.20 -19.96
N GLN A 69 -2.94 14.51 -20.12
CA GLN A 69 -4.04 15.25 -19.50
C GLN A 69 -5.30 15.07 -20.36
N VAL A 70 -6.41 14.74 -19.71
CA VAL A 70 -7.70 14.46 -20.33
C VAL A 70 -8.75 15.34 -19.66
N GLY A 71 -9.49 16.12 -20.44
CA GLY A 71 -10.49 17.08 -19.94
C GLY A 71 -9.91 18.50 -19.73
N GLU A 72 -10.81 19.49 -19.78
CA GLU A 72 -10.48 20.93 -19.71
C GLU A 72 -10.65 21.54 -18.31
N ASP A 73 -11.18 20.77 -17.34
CA ASP A 73 -11.47 21.29 -16.00
C ASP A 73 -10.19 21.44 -15.14
N GLU A 74 -10.17 22.45 -14.26
CA GLU A 74 -9.06 22.83 -13.36
C GLU A 74 -8.51 21.69 -12.46
N GLY A 75 -9.24 20.56 -12.35
CA GLY A 75 -8.83 19.38 -11.60
C GLY A 75 -7.95 18.38 -12.37
N GLY A 76 -7.79 18.55 -13.69
CA GLY A 76 -6.91 17.80 -14.60
C GLY A 76 -6.93 16.28 -14.40
N MET A 77 -7.78 15.55 -15.14
CA MET A 77 -7.71 14.10 -15.15
C MET A 77 -6.45 13.66 -15.92
N LEU A 78 -5.68 12.76 -15.31
CA LEU A 78 -4.53 12.15 -15.93
C LEU A 78 -4.92 10.77 -16.44
N ALA A 79 -4.42 10.39 -17.60
CA ALA A 79 -4.60 9.07 -18.18
C ALA A 79 -3.29 8.51 -18.69
N ARG A 80 -3.08 7.21 -18.55
CA ARG A 80 -2.02 6.52 -19.29
C ARG A 80 -2.53 6.00 -20.62
N SER A 81 -1.61 5.73 -21.55
CA SER A 81 -1.90 5.05 -22.81
C SER A 81 -2.57 3.68 -22.60
N THR A 82 -3.45 3.31 -23.53
CA THR A 82 -4.13 2.02 -23.56
C THR A 82 -3.34 1.00 -24.38
N GLY A 83 -3.37 -0.28 -23.99
CA GLY A 83 -2.70 -1.36 -24.70
C GLY A 83 -1.32 -1.71 -24.13
N GLN A 84 -0.52 -2.45 -24.92
CA GLN A 84 0.85 -2.84 -24.60
C GLN A 84 1.84 -1.93 -25.32
N THR A 85 1.88 -0.65 -24.93
CA THR A 85 2.83 0.31 -25.51
C THR A 85 4.11 0.39 -24.67
N ASP A 86 5.18 0.92 -25.27
CA ASP A 86 6.47 1.11 -24.58
C ASP A 86 6.35 2.04 -23.37
N GLU A 87 5.45 3.03 -23.40
CA GLU A 87 5.17 3.94 -22.28
C GLU A 87 4.57 3.17 -21.10
N VAL A 88 3.66 2.23 -21.38
CA VAL A 88 3.05 1.38 -20.34
C VAL A 88 4.10 0.45 -19.74
N PHE A 89 5.01 -0.08 -20.56
CA PHE A 89 6.13 -0.89 -20.06
C PHE A 89 7.09 -0.05 -19.19
N ARG A 90 7.45 1.16 -19.64
CA ARG A 90 8.29 2.10 -18.87
C ARG A 90 7.64 2.48 -17.54
N LEU A 91 6.35 2.80 -17.52
CA LEU A 91 5.60 3.04 -16.28
C LEU A 91 5.63 1.82 -15.34
N ARG A 92 5.48 0.60 -15.88
CA ARG A 92 5.57 -0.60 -15.06
C ARG A 92 6.95 -0.74 -14.41
N ALA A 93 8.01 -0.54 -15.17
CA ALA A 93 9.39 -0.59 -14.67
C ALA A 93 9.64 0.46 -13.58
N ILE A 94 9.16 1.69 -13.77
CA ILE A 94 9.31 2.78 -12.78
C ILE A 94 8.56 2.46 -11.49
N GLY A 95 7.33 1.95 -11.57
CA GLY A 95 6.51 1.65 -10.39
C GLY A 95 7.01 0.45 -9.57
N HIS A 96 7.81 -0.43 -10.16
CA HIS A 96 8.20 -1.69 -9.53
C HIS A 96 8.83 -1.51 -8.12
N SER A 97 9.56 -0.42 -7.89
CA SER A 97 10.30 -0.22 -6.64
C SER A 97 9.42 -0.09 -5.38
N LEU A 98 8.19 0.40 -5.51
CA LEU A 98 7.26 0.55 -4.38
C LEU A 98 6.21 -0.56 -4.31
N GLN A 99 6.15 -1.42 -5.33
CA GLN A 99 5.12 -2.45 -5.43
C GLN A 99 5.12 -3.38 -4.21
N GLN A 100 6.30 -3.89 -3.83
CA GLN A 100 6.43 -4.79 -2.68
C GLN A 100 6.03 -4.13 -1.35
N ALA A 101 6.32 -2.84 -1.17
CA ALA A 101 5.92 -2.12 0.04
C ALA A 101 4.38 -2.05 0.14
N PHE A 102 3.70 -1.70 -0.95
CA PHE A 102 2.24 -1.65 -0.97
C PHE A 102 1.60 -3.02 -0.77
N GLU A 103 2.20 -4.07 -1.34
CA GLU A 103 1.76 -5.44 -1.11
C GLU A 103 1.84 -5.82 0.38
N ARG A 104 2.96 -5.51 1.06
CA ARG A 104 3.10 -5.72 2.50
C ARG A 104 2.07 -4.94 3.31
N TYR A 105 1.84 -3.67 2.97
CA TYR A 105 0.85 -2.86 3.69
C TYR A 105 -0.56 -3.43 3.55
N TYR A 106 -0.91 -3.90 2.34
CA TYR A 106 -2.21 -4.51 2.09
C TYR A 106 -2.36 -5.87 2.76
N ILE A 107 -1.30 -6.68 2.86
CA ILE A 107 -1.31 -7.91 3.66
C ILE A 107 -1.65 -7.57 5.11
N ALA A 108 -0.96 -6.59 5.71
CA ALA A 108 -1.18 -6.24 7.11
C ALA A 108 -2.62 -5.80 7.38
N ILE A 109 -3.18 -4.98 6.48
CA ILE A 109 -4.56 -4.51 6.61
C ILE A 109 -5.56 -5.64 6.32
N SER A 110 -5.32 -6.47 5.31
CA SER A 110 -6.21 -7.58 4.98
C SER A 110 -6.30 -8.58 6.13
N VAL A 111 -5.17 -8.92 6.74
CA VAL A 111 -5.14 -9.79 7.93
C VAL A 111 -5.85 -9.13 9.11
N LEU A 112 -5.57 -7.86 9.39
CA LEU A 112 -6.19 -7.16 10.51
C LEU A 112 -7.73 -7.05 10.35
N VAL A 113 -8.19 -6.59 9.19
CA VAL A 113 -9.63 -6.42 8.88
C VAL A 113 -10.36 -7.76 8.86
N LYS A 114 -9.75 -8.81 8.29
CA LYS A 114 -10.36 -10.15 8.23
C LYS A 114 -10.61 -10.74 9.62
N ASN A 115 -9.73 -10.45 10.57
CA ASN A 115 -9.85 -10.92 11.95
C ASN A 115 -10.78 -10.05 12.81
N GLY A 116 -11.00 -8.79 12.42
CA GLY A 116 -11.84 -7.86 13.14
C GLY A 116 -11.13 -7.12 14.29
N PRO A 117 -11.73 -6.04 14.79
CA PRO A 117 -11.15 -5.21 15.85
C PRO A 117 -11.12 -5.97 17.18
N GLY A 118 -10.05 -5.79 17.96
CA GLY A 118 -9.92 -6.36 19.30
C GLY A 118 -9.53 -7.85 19.34
N VAL A 119 -9.22 -8.46 18.20
CA VAL A 119 -8.85 -9.89 18.13
C VAL A 119 -7.34 -10.11 18.18
N LEU A 120 -6.59 -9.32 17.41
CA LEU A 120 -5.14 -9.47 17.23
C LEU A 120 -4.37 -8.42 18.02
N GLY A 121 -3.35 -8.84 18.77
CA GLY A 121 -2.28 -7.96 19.24
C GLY A 121 -1.26 -7.67 18.15
N ALA A 122 -0.37 -6.69 18.38
CA ALA A 122 0.63 -6.29 17.38
C ALA A 122 1.59 -7.43 16.97
N ALA A 123 2.04 -8.25 17.93
CA ALA A 123 2.94 -9.37 17.65
C ALA A 123 2.26 -10.53 16.90
N GLU A 124 0.98 -10.78 17.20
CA GLU A 124 0.16 -11.77 16.50
C GLU A 124 -0.08 -11.34 15.06
N LEU A 125 -0.47 -10.06 14.85
CA LEU A 125 -0.62 -9.49 13.52
C LEU A 125 0.67 -9.59 12.72
N GLU A 126 1.80 -9.19 13.30
CA GLU A 126 3.14 -9.31 12.69
C GLU A 126 3.42 -10.75 12.20
N SER A 127 3.15 -11.74 13.04
CA SER A 127 3.36 -13.16 12.70
C SER A 127 2.44 -13.64 11.57
N LEU A 128 1.16 -13.26 11.61
CA LEU A 128 0.18 -13.64 10.58
C LEU A 128 0.48 -12.98 9.23
N CYS A 129 0.95 -11.72 9.24
CA CYS A 129 1.40 -11.03 8.03
C CYS A 129 2.59 -11.74 7.38
N GLN A 130 3.57 -12.15 8.19
CA GLN A 130 4.72 -12.90 7.70
C GLN A 130 4.29 -14.22 7.05
N GLN A 131 3.39 -14.98 7.68
CA GLN A 131 2.86 -16.23 7.11
C GLN A 131 2.10 -16.00 5.79
N ALA A 132 1.27 -14.95 5.73
CA ALA A 132 0.56 -14.58 4.50
C ALA A 132 1.54 -14.22 3.37
N ALA A 133 2.58 -13.43 3.68
CA ALA A 133 3.62 -13.05 2.72
C ALA A 133 4.42 -14.25 2.21
N GLN A 134 4.78 -15.18 3.10
CA GLN A 134 5.44 -16.45 2.71
C GLN A 134 4.56 -17.26 1.76
N ARG A 135 3.28 -17.45 2.08
CA ARG A 135 2.34 -18.16 1.20
C ARG A 135 2.21 -17.47 -0.15
N LEU A 136 2.12 -16.14 -0.16
CA LEU A 136 2.03 -15.36 -1.39
C LEU A 136 3.30 -15.54 -2.25
N SER A 137 4.49 -15.53 -1.64
CA SER A 137 5.77 -15.75 -2.35
C SER A 137 5.95 -17.16 -2.91
N LEU A 138 5.19 -18.16 -2.41
CA LEU A 138 5.17 -19.50 -3.00
C LEU A 138 4.26 -19.56 -4.24
N LEU A 139 3.25 -18.68 -4.31
CA LEU A 139 2.30 -18.61 -5.42
C LEU A 139 2.80 -17.72 -6.57
N TYR A 140 3.63 -16.72 -6.29
CA TYR A 140 4.20 -15.81 -7.27
C TYR A 140 5.74 -15.93 -7.29
N ALA A 141 6.34 -16.00 -8.48
CA ALA A 141 7.79 -16.11 -8.74
C ALA A 141 8.67 -15.17 -7.86
N PRO A 142 9.96 -15.49 -7.62
CA PRO A 142 10.62 -15.32 -6.33
C PRO A 142 10.45 -13.89 -5.79
N ALA A 143 9.57 -13.76 -4.79
CA ALA A 143 9.53 -12.54 -3.99
C ALA A 143 10.92 -12.34 -3.37
N ALA A 144 11.42 -11.11 -3.39
CA ALA A 144 12.71 -10.82 -2.81
C ALA A 144 12.69 -11.15 -1.29
N PRO A 145 13.82 -11.59 -0.69
CA PRO A 145 13.85 -12.06 0.70
C PRO A 145 13.25 -11.09 1.72
N GLU A 146 13.33 -9.78 1.45
CA GLU A 146 12.74 -8.72 2.24
C GLU A 146 11.20 -8.72 2.26
N PHE A 147 10.55 -9.40 1.30
CA PHE A 147 9.09 -9.38 1.18
C PHE A 147 8.36 -9.94 2.40
N PHE A 148 8.94 -10.96 3.03
CA PHE A 148 8.41 -11.60 4.23
C PHE A 148 9.24 -11.24 5.49
N ASP A 149 9.99 -10.14 5.44
CA ASP A 149 10.72 -9.64 6.60
C ASP A 149 9.75 -9.14 7.67
N LYS A 150 9.86 -9.75 8.84
CA LYS A 150 9.04 -9.49 10.02
C LYS A 150 9.20 -8.05 10.54
N THR A 151 10.39 -7.46 10.37
CA THR A 151 10.71 -6.11 10.84
C THR A 151 9.98 -5.03 10.04
N LEU A 152 9.74 -5.26 8.74
CA LEU A 152 8.97 -4.34 7.89
C LEU A 152 7.50 -4.29 8.32
N PHE A 153 6.89 -5.44 8.61
CA PHE A 153 5.54 -5.49 9.18
C PHE A 153 5.47 -4.80 10.53
N ARG A 154 6.45 -5.03 11.42
CA ARG A 154 6.52 -4.34 12.71
C ARG A 154 6.56 -2.83 12.55
N GLY A 155 7.43 -2.33 11.67
CA GLY A 155 7.56 -0.91 11.38
C GLY A 155 6.24 -0.30 10.89
N PHE A 156 5.57 -0.98 9.96
CA PHE A 156 4.27 -0.57 9.46
C PHE A 156 3.19 -0.54 10.56
N ILE A 157 3.09 -1.58 11.39
CA ILE A 157 2.13 -1.65 12.51
C ILE A 157 2.39 -0.53 13.52
N GLN A 158 3.66 -0.27 13.84
CA GLN A 158 4.04 0.85 14.69
C GLN A 158 3.60 2.18 14.08
N LYS A 159 3.80 2.38 12.78
CA LYS A 159 3.38 3.61 12.11
C LYS A 159 1.86 3.79 12.12
N MET A 160 1.09 2.71 11.92
CA MET A 160 -0.38 2.76 12.05
C MET A 160 -0.80 3.20 13.46
N ARG A 161 -0.08 2.80 14.51
CA ARG A 161 -0.34 3.22 15.89
C ARG A 161 -0.02 4.69 16.12
N GLU A 162 1.12 5.16 15.62
CA GLU A 162 1.52 6.57 15.68
C GLU A 162 0.48 7.47 15.00
N LEU A 163 -0.04 7.04 13.85
CA LEU A 163 -1.08 7.74 13.09
C LEU A 163 -2.50 7.54 13.65
N ARG A 164 -2.66 6.81 14.76
CA ARG A 164 -3.95 6.50 15.41
C ARG A 164 -4.96 5.82 14.46
N LEU A 165 -4.47 5.05 13.49
CA LEU A 165 -5.29 4.16 12.67
C LEU A 165 -5.65 2.88 13.42
N VAL A 166 -4.76 2.45 14.31
CA VAL A 166 -4.98 1.32 15.23
C VAL A 166 -4.50 1.69 16.63
N TRP A 167 -5.11 1.13 17.67
CA TRP A 167 -4.69 1.33 19.06
C TRP A 167 -5.01 0.11 19.92
N PRO A 168 -4.23 -0.15 20.99
CA PRO A 168 -4.52 -1.26 21.88
C PRO A 168 -5.77 -1.00 22.73
N ASP A 169 -6.53 -2.05 23.01
CA ASP A 169 -7.52 -2.12 24.09
C ASP A 169 -6.85 -2.48 25.44
N GLU A 170 -7.67 -2.75 26.45
CA GLU A 170 -7.24 -3.17 27.79
C GLU A 170 -6.42 -4.47 27.79
N ASN A 171 -6.63 -5.34 26.79
CA ASN A 171 -5.94 -6.62 26.62
C ASN A 171 -4.78 -6.54 25.61
N SER A 172 -4.35 -5.34 25.23
CA SER A 172 -3.33 -5.11 24.18
C SER A 172 -3.69 -5.64 22.79
N LYS A 173 -4.98 -5.82 22.52
CA LYS A 173 -5.53 -6.17 21.20
C LYS A 173 -5.82 -4.92 20.40
N LEU A 174 -5.59 -4.96 19.10
CA LEU A 174 -5.68 -3.80 18.22
C LEU A 174 -7.14 -3.52 17.84
N LEU A 175 -7.64 -2.38 18.31
CA LEU A 175 -8.85 -1.74 17.84
C LEU A 175 -8.53 -0.85 16.64
N PHE A 176 -9.52 -0.69 15.77
CA PHE A 176 -9.50 0.20 14.62
C PHE A 176 -10.94 0.60 14.28
N ASP A 177 -11.09 1.68 13.54
CA ASP A 177 -12.38 2.23 13.11
C ASP A 177 -12.45 2.37 11.57
N GLU A 178 -13.51 3.00 11.09
CA GLU A 178 -13.79 3.22 9.68
C GLU A 178 -12.67 3.98 8.93
N ARG A 179 -11.76 4.68 9.63
CA ARG A 179 -10.61 5.34 9.00
C ARG A 179 -9.64 4.32 8.42
N LEU A 180 -9.48 3.17 9.05
CA LEU A 180 -8.68 2.08 8.49
C LEU A 180 -9.34 1.50 7.23
N ASP A 181 -10.68 1.39 7.21
CA ASP A 181 -11.41 0.94 6.03
C ASP A 181 -11.30 1.92 4.85
N ALA A 182 -11.37 3.23 5.14
CA ALA A 182 -11.15 4.26 4.13
C ALA A 182 -9.74 4.17 3.54
N TRP A 183 -8.73 3.99 4.38
CA TRP A 183 -7.35 3.77 3.95
C TRP A 183 -7.22 2.49 3.11
N ALA A 184 -7.83 1.38 3.55
CA ALA A 184 -7.83 0.11 2.84
C ALA A 184 -8.46 0.22 1.46
N LYS A 185 -9.55 1.00 1.32
CA LYS A 185 -10.19 1.32 0.03
C LYS A 185 -9.25 2.12 -0.86
N ASP A 186 -8.55 3.10 -0.31
CA ASP A 186 -7.58 3.91 -1.05
C ASP A 186 -6.38 3.08 -1.55
N ALA A 187 -5.91 2.10 -0.77
CA ALA A 187 -4.88 1.16 -1.19
C ALA A 187 -5.28 0.29 -2.40
N LYS A 188 -6.59 0.10 -2.65
CA LYS A 188 -7.09 -0.65 -3.81
C LYS A 188 -6.83 0.06 -5.13
N PHE A 189 -6.51 1.36 -5.13
CA PHE A 189 -6.09 2.04 -6.34
C PHE A 189 -4.69 1.59 -6.77
N ILE A 190 -3.84 1.19 -5.83
CA ILE A 190 -2.43 0.91 -6.11
C ILE A 190 -2.22 -0.54 -6.50
N LEU A 191 -2.92 -1.48 -5.86
CA LEU A 191 -2.75 -2.91 -6.06
C LEU A 191 -3.72 -3.48 -7.08
N GLY A 192 -3.26 -4.45 -7.88
CA GLY A 192 -4.09 -5.10 -8.89
C GLY A 192 -5.19 -5.97 -8.27
N ARG A 193 -6.34 -6.09 -8.95
CA ARG A 193 -7.49 -6.87 -8.46
C ARG A 193 -7.13 -8.32 -8.15
N GLU A 194 -6.39 -8.96 -9.05
CA GLU A 194 -5.95 -10.35 -8.89
C GLU A 194 -5.14 -10.54 -7.62
N LEU A 195 -4.12 -9.71 -7.43
CA LEU A 195 -3.24 -9.75 -6.27
C LEU A 195 -4.01 -9.52 -4.96
N ARG A 196 -4.96 -8.58 -4.94
CA ARG A 196 -5.82 -8.37 -3.77
C ARG A 196 -6.63 -9.62 -3.42
N HIS A 197 -7.25 -10.26 -4.42
CA HIS A 197 -7.98 -11.50 -4.20
C HIS A 197 -7.08 -12.63 -3.71
N THR A 198 -5.86 -12.73 -4.24
CA THR A 198 -4.91 -13.74 -3.75
C THR A 198 -4.51 -13.46 -2.30
N ILE A 199 -4.22 -12.20 -1.94
CA ILE A 199 -3.92 -11.79 -0.56
C ILE A 199 -5.09 -12.11 0.37
N GLU A 200 -6.33 -11.79 0.00
CA GLU A 200 -7.53 -12.09 0.79
C GLU A 200 -7.70 -13.61 1.05
N ARG A 201 -7.38 -14.44 0.05
CA ARG A 201 -7.41 -15.90 0.15
C ARG A 201 -6.30 -16.46 1.05
N VAL A 202 -5.08 -15.91 0.97
CA VAL A 202 -3.95 -16.41 1.76
C VAL A 202 -3.88 -15.84 3.17
N SER A 203 -4.58 -14.73 3.43
CA SER A 203 -4.64 -14.06 4.73
C SER A 203 -5.24 -15.00 5.79
N PRO A 204 -4.46 -15.38 6.81
CA PRO A 204 -4.93 -16.29 7.85
C PRO A 204 -5.91 -15.62 8.82
N GLU A 205 -6.76 -16.44 9.42
CA GLU A 205 -7.57 -16.08 10.58
C GLU A 205 -6.87 -16.56 11.84
N ALA A 206 -6.99 -15.81 12.93
CA ALA A 206 -6.57 -16.21 14.25
C ALA A 206 -7.34 -17.46 14.65
N VAL A 207 -6.64 -18.42 15.23
CA VAL A 207 -7.28 -19.55 15.89
C VAL A 207 -8.12 -18.97 17.03
N LYS A 208 -9.44 -19.08 16.94
CA LYS A 208 -10.33 -18.73 18.06
C LYS A 208 -9.94 -19.63 19.23
N PRO A 209 -9.71 -19.09 20.45
CA PRO A 209 -9.55 -19.95 21.62
C PRO A 209 -10.79 -20.85 21.70
N GLU A 210 -10.58 -22.17 21.84
CA GLU A 210 -11.67 -23.12 22.07
C GLU A 210 -12.50 -22.59 23.25
N GLU A 211 -13.81 -22.40 23.04
CA GLU A 211 -14.72 -22.17 24.15
C GLU A 211 -14.52 -23.33 25.13
N PRO A 212 -14.26 -23.07 26.43
CA PRO A 212 -14.15 -24.15 27.39
C PRO A 212 -15.46 -24.93 27.33
N VAL A 213 -15.37 -26.21 26.94
CA VAL A 213 -16.51 -27.12 26.93
C VAL A 213 -17.14 -27.03 28.31
N ALA A 214 -18.33 -26.41 28.38
CA ALA A 214 -19.11 -26.38 29.59
C ALA A 214 -19.46 -27.84 29.92
N LYS A 215 -18.80 -28.32 30.99
CA LYS A 215 -18.87 -29.63 31.66
C LYS A 215 -19.89 -30.64 31.15
#